data_AF-A0A1U7GJ85-F1
#
_entry.id   AF-A0A1U7GJ85-F1
#
_cell.length_a   1.000
_cell.length_b   1.000
_cell.length_c   1.000
_cell.angle_alpha   90.00
_cell.angle_beta   90.00
_cell.angle_gamma   90.00
#
_symmetry.space_group_name_H-M   'P 1'
#
loop_
_entity.id
_entity.type
_entity.pdbx_description
1 polymer ?
#
loop_
_entity_poly.entity_id
_entity_poly.type
_entity_poly.pdbx_seq_one_letter_code
_entity_poly.pdbx_strand_id
1 'polypeptide(L)'
;MHPSESPFRTPLRALALGLACITGSTALAWADDPVGNSAAEVPDEALDLSLLDAMRDGLVDAQAEGDGDGRMTVAVTNRSRRRLNVVLPPGLVASGAAGQFGGMGGMGGGMGMGGMGMGGMGGGMGGMRGGMGGGMGGGMRRGMSGTMPPMMGMMMLGRVIMQLCGDYDSWDQRSLASGMMGMRGGMGGMGMGGMGGMGGMGGMGMGMRSVRPTGLPYAALKPGQTRKLPTRLVSLTPPAADGSVTRPAEGEALRLGDASQLGGGRRTTEALRRLSAAKAPTRVAQMVAWNVAQGYDWETVARLAEPWGNPYELTLAREFVERLDERPVEEAGLLLYEVVAADDASQARADEAARALKDKAVIGLWAREGVPSEPDGPAVGCKVRVRGEEAVVQVVASGKQGDAWVPFGKFTVPTAREGADFDPIAFNDAVAAGLLDRLVVARLARGPRENGKPTYRIRIDNASPLILNGLAIAGAAEEADAPRQLAGLGVPPRRSLTVPASIQAVEDLGLEDGVRVVAADLSGL
;
A
#
# COMPACT_ATOMS: atom_id res chain seq x y z
N MET A 1 36.51 -32.13 42.65
CA MET A 1 37.75 -32.90 42.41
C MET A 1 38.00 -32.92 40.91
N HIS A 2 39.15 -32.43 40.47
CA HIS A 2 39.64 -32.44 39.07
C HIS A 2 39.73 -33.87 38.49
N PRO A 3 39.68 -34.05 37.15
CA PRO A 3 40.85 -33.91 36.23
C PRO A 3 40.48 -33.15 34.93
N SER A 4 41.28 -32.38 34.18
CA SER A 4 42.70 -32.34 33.77
C SER A 4 43.14 -33.47 32.83
N GLU A 5 42.92 -33.31 31.53
CA GLU A 5 43.72 -33.97 30.49
C GLU A 5 44.02 -33.01 29.31
N SER A 6 45.29 -33.00 28.95
CA SER A 6 45.91 -32.56 27.68
C SER A 6 46.76 -33.78 27.21
N PRO A 7 47.38 -33.86 26.02
CA PRO A 7 47.71 -32.79 25.07
C PRO A 7 47.64 -33.14 23.56
N PHE A 8 47.89 -32.10 22.75
CA PHE A 8 48.31 -32.12 21.35
C PHE A 8 49.59 -32.94 21.08
N ARG A 9 49.71 -33.51 19.86
CA ARG A 9 50.91 -33.38 18.99
C ARG A 9 50.67 -33.84 17.54
N THR A 10 51.30 -33.08 16.65
CA THR A 10 51.30 -33.00 15.18
C THR A 10 51.82 -34.25 14.44
N PRO A 11 51.67 -34.31 13.09
CA PRO A 11 52.89 -34.31 12.27
C PRO A 11 52.85 -33.48 10.97
N LEU A 12 54.07 -33.29 10.47
CA LEU A 12 54.60 -32.47 9.36
C LEU A 12 54.44 -33.09 7.94
N ARG A 13 54.68 -32.25 6.90
CA ARG A 13 55.11 -32.47 5.47
C ARG A 13 54.07 -31.93 4.45
N ALA A 14 54.35 -31.29 3.30
CA ALA A 14 55.52 -30.79 2.55
C ALA A 14 54.96 -29.81 1.45
N LEU A 15 55.51 -28.61 1.16
CA LEU A 15 56.58 -28.21 0.22
C LEU A 15 56.20 -28.15 -1.30
N ALA A 16 56.20 -26.92 -1.88
CA ALA A 16 56.57 -26.51 -3.26
C ALA A 16 55.97 -25.10 -3.54
N LEU A 17 56.66 -23.95 -3.46
CA LEU A 17 57.71 -23.35 -4.31
C LEU A 17 57.34 -23.14 -5.79
N GLY A 18 57.28 -21.87 -6.22
CA GLY A 18 57.17 -21.46 -7.62
C GLY A 18 57.08 -19.94 -7.80
N LEU A 19 58.24 -19.25 -7.80
CA LEU A 19 58.43 -17.84 -8.13
C LEU A 19 59.23 -17.75 -9.45
N ALA A 20 58.79 -16.94 -10.41
CA ALA A 20 59.64 -16.50 -11.52
C ALA A 20 59.20 -15.11 -12.03
N CYS A 21 60.14 -14.16 -11.97
CA CYS A 21 60.09 -12.81 -12.53
C CYS A 21 60.33 -12.82 -14.04
N ILE A 22 59.68 -11.94 -14.83
CA ILE A 22 60.23 -11.48 -16.11
C ILE A 22 60.00 -9.96 -16.29
N THR A 23 61.08 -9.37 -16.79
CA THR A 23 61.46 -7.98 -17.07
C THR A 23 60.63 -7.23 -18.11
N GLY A 24 60.66 -5.90 -18.02
CA GLY A 24 60.09 -4.99 -19.00
C GLY A 24 60.94 -4.77 -20.26
N SER A 25 60.30 -4.19 -21.27
CA SER A 25 60.92 -3.44 -22.37
C SER A 25 59.93 -2.41 -22.89
N THR A 26 60.40 -1.19 -23.05
CA THR A 26 59.70 -0.02 -23.61
C THR A 26 59.74 -0.05 -25.14
N ALA A 27 58.62 0.25 -25.79
CA ALA A 27 58.57 0.74 -27.16
C ALA A 27 57.45 1.79 -27.28
N LEU A 28 57.77 2.88 -27.98
CA LEU A 28 56.97 4.09 -28.19
C LEU A 28 56.04 3.97 -29.41
N ALA A 29 54.86 4.58 -29.27
CA ALA A 29 53.99 5.17 -30.31
C ALA A 29 53.20 4.15 -31.18
N TRP A 30 51.92 4.33 -31.51
CA TRP A 30 51.21 5.47 -32.11
C TRP A 30 49.74 5.55 -31.63
N ALA A 31 49.16 6.74 -31.72
CA ALA A 31 47.76 7.03 -31.43
C ALA A 31 46.82 6.42 -32.48
N ASP A 32 45.70 5.85 -32.03
CA ASP A 32 44.46 5.73 -32.78
C ASP A 32 43.29 6.10 -31.85
N ASP A 33 42.43 6.97 -32.36
CA ASP A 33 41.27 7.55 -31.69
C ASP A 33 40.24 6.49 -31.20
N PRO A 34 39.42 6.80 -30.19
CA PRO A 34 38.61 5.81 -29.51
C PRO A 34 37.46 5.32 -30.41
N VAL A 35 37.52 4.05 -30.81
CA VAL A 35 36.38 3.35 -31.39
C VAL A 35 35.27 3.27 -30.35
N GLY A 36 34.11 3.77 -30.75
CA GLY A 36 32.83 3.85 -30.03
C GLY A 36 32.70 2.99 -28.79
N ASN A 37 32.55 3.68 -27.65
CA ASN A 37 32.01 3.10 -26.44
C ASN A 37 30.58 2.63 -26.75
N SER A 38 30.43 1.38 -27.16
CA SER A 38 29.14 0.70 -27.16
C SER A 38 28.67 0.73 -25.71
N ALA A 39 27.72 1.63 -25.42
CA ALA A 39 26.99 1.61 -24.17
C ALA A 39 26.45 0.18 -24.03
N ALA A 40 27.06 -0.59 -23.14
CA ALA A 40 26.55 -1.90 -22.78
C ALA A 40 25.09 -1.70 -22.39
N GLU A 41 24.19 -2.38 -23.12
CA GLU A 41 22.79 -2.48 -22.73
C GLU A 41 22.76 -2.94 -21.28
N VAL A 42 22.36 -2.02 -20.39
CA VAL A 42 22.09 -2.34 -19.00
C VAL A 42 20.90 -3.28 -19.03
N PRO A 43 21.00 -4.51 -18.48
CA PRO A 43 19.86 -5.42 -18.41
C PRO A 43 18.68 -4.69 -17.76
N ASP A 44 17.54 -4.65 -18.46
CA ASP A 44 16.37 -3.83 -18.15
C ASP A 44 15.51 -4.42 -17.01
N GLU A 45 16.00 -5.46 -16.33
CA GLU A 45 15.34 -6.06 -15.19
C GLU A 45 15.88 -5.44 -13.90
N ALA A 46 15.17 -4.43 -13.40
CA ALA A 46 15.51 -3.77 -12.14
C ALA A 46 15.45 -4.80 -11.00
N LEU A 47 16.55 -4.92 -10.25
CA LEU A 47 16.66 -5.86 -9.14
C LEU A 47 15.80 -5.38 -7.96
N ASP A 48 14.88 -6.24 -7.51
CA ASP A 48 14.11 -6.04 -6.29
C ASP A 48 15.02 -6.26 -5.07
N LEU A 49 15.27 -5.20 -4.30
CA LEU A 49 16.14 -5.23 -3.12
C LEU A 49 15.43 -4.62 -1.92
N SER A 50 15.47 -5.30 -0.78
CA SER A 50 15.08 -4.74 0.51
C SER A 50 15.88 -3.47 0.81
N LEU A 51 15.22 -2.40 1.29
CA LEU A 51 15.86 -1.14 1.68
C LEU A 51 17.03 -1.36 2.64
N LEU A 52 16.84 -2.19 3.67
CA LEU A 52 17.86 -2.43 4.70
C LEU A 52 19.06 -3.21 4.15
N ASP A 53 18.84 -4.16 3.24
CA ASP A 53 19.92 -4.91 2.60
C ASP A 53 20.67 -4.02 1.60
N ALA A 54 19.94 -3.22 0.80
CA ALA A 54 20.55 -2.27 -0.11
C ALA A 54 21.39 -1.20 0.61
N MET A 55 20.97 -0.76 1.81
CA MET A 55 21.75 0.14 2.67
C MET A 55 23.03 -0.55 3.17
N ARG A 56 22.93 -1.80 3.63
CA ARG A 56 24.06 -2.60 4.13
C ARG A 56 25.11 -2.84 3.04
N ASP A 57 24.65 -3.10 1.83
CA ASP A 57 25.50 -3.35 0.66
C ASP A 57 26.06 -2.05 0.05
N GLY A 58 25.69 -0.87 0.58
CA GLY A 58 26.12 0.43 0.08
C GLY A 58 25.54 0.81 -1.29
N LEU A 59 24.51 0.09 -1.75
CA LEU A 59 23.84 0.34 -3.03
C LEU A 59 22.92 1.56 -2.98
N VAL A 60 22.40 1.89 -1.80
CA VAL A 60 21.58 3.08 -1.57
C VAL A 60 22.05 3.86 -0.35
N ASP A 61 21.88 5.19 -0.40
CA ASP A 61 21.80 6.02 0.80
C ASP A 61 20.34 6.14 1.23
N ALA A 62 20.06 6.07 2.53
CA ALA A 62 18.72 6.35 3.04
C ALA A 62 18.80 7.22 4.29
N GLN A 63 18.07 8.33 4.26
CA GLN A 63 17.93 9.25 5.38
C GLN A 63 16.44 9.36 5.73
N ALA A 64 16.12 9.28 7.02
CA ALA A 64 14.74 9.39 7.49
C ALA A 64 14.59 10.60 8.41
N GLU A 65 13.51 11.34 8.20
CA GLU A 65 13.21 12.57 8.93
C GLU A 65 11.72 12.57 9.32
N GLY A 66 11.43 12.97 10.56
CA GLY A 66 10.06 13.13 11.03
C GLY A 66 9.36 14.30 10.35
N ASP A 67 8.09 14.11 9.98
CA ASP A 67 7.27 15.16 9.37
C ASP A 67 6.40 15.91 10.41
N GLY A 68 6.48 15.55 11.69
CA GLY A 68 5.68 16.16 12.79
C GLY A 68 4.22 15.71 12.86
N ASP A 69 3.66 15.15 11.78
CA ASP A 69 2.26 14.75 11.69
C ASP A 69 2.02 13.24 11.94
N GLY A 70 3.06 12.50 12.34
CA GLY A 70 3.02 11.04 12.50
C GLY A 70 3.44 10.27 11.24
N ARG A 71 4.04 10.96 10.28
CA ARG A 71 4.75 10.38 9.15
C ARG A 71 6.24 10.66 9.25
N MET A 72 7.00 9.95 8.42
CA MET A 72 8.37 10.30 8.10
C MET A 72 8.58 10.35 6.59
N THR A 73 9.51 11.17 6.18
CA THR A 73 10.05 11.14 4.81
C THR A 73 11.33 10.33 4.80
N VAL A 74 11.38 9.32 3.93
CA VAL A 74 12.61 8.54 3.66
C VAL A 74 13.20 9.00 2.33
N ALA A 75 14.28 9.77 2.40
CA ALA A 75 15.07 10.15 1.24
C ALA A 75 15.99 8.99 0.84
N VAL A 76 15.66 8.30 -0.26
CA VAL A 76 16.44 7.16 -0.78
C VAL A 76 17.19 7.59 -2.03
N THR A 77 18.52 7.47 -2.01
CA THR A 77 19.42 7.78 -3.14
C THR A 77 20.06 6.52 -3.68
N ASN A 78 19.87 6.22 -4.96
CA ASN A 78 20.56 5.10 -5.62
C ASN A 78 22.02 5.46 -5.91
N ARG A 79 22.97 4.81 -5.22
CA ARG A 79 24.41 5.00 -5.40
C ARG A 79 25.02 4.07 -6.45
N SER A 80 24.24 3.11 -6.94
CA SER A 80 24.69 2.15 -7.95
C SER A 80 24.64 2.73 -9.36
N ARG A 81 25.29 2.03 -10.31
CA ARG A 81 25.27 2.38 -11.73
C ARG A 81 24.07 1.80 -12.50
N ARG A 82 23.21 1.01 -11.83
CA ARG A 82 22.05 0.34 -12.43
C ARG A 82 20.74 0.84 -11.83
N ARG A 83 19.63 0.54 -12.50
CA ARG A 83 18.30 0.77 -11.96
C ARG A 83 18.03 -0.21 -10.82
N LEU A 84 17.41 0.27 -9.75
CA LEU A 84 17.04 -0.54 -8.58
C LEU A 84 15.55 -0.39 -8.29
N ASN A 85 14.91 -1.49 -7.89
CA ASN A 85 13.60 -1.49 -7.26
C ASN A 85 13.80 -1.67 -5.77
N VAL A 86 13.74 -0.59 -5.00
CA VAL A 86 13.96 -0.65 -3.55
C VAL A 86 12.64 -0.92 -2.86
N VAL A 87 12.53 -2.07 -2.21
CA VAL A 87 11.35 -2.55 -1.50
C VAL A 87 11.42 -2.09 -0.04
N LEU A 88 10.32 -1.54 0.47
CA LEU A 88 10.15 -1.25 1.89
C LEU A 88 9.89 -2.57 2.64
N PRO A 89 10.82 -3.04 3.49
CA PRO A 89 10.67 -4.35 4.12
C PRO A 89 9.63 -4.32 5.25
N PRO A 90 8.89 -5.43 5.46
CA PRO A 90 8.01 -5.55 6.62
C PRO A 90 8.84 -5.53 7.90
N GLY A 91 8.40 -4.76 8.89
CA GLY A 91 9.13 -4.60 10.15
C GLY A 91 10.28 -3.59 10.08
N LEU A 92 10.27 -2.65 9.14
CA LEU A 92 11.13 -1.45 9.23
C LEU A 92 10.78 -0.67 10.51
N VAL A 93 11.81 -0.30 11.26
CA VAL A 93 11.72 0.53 12.47
C VAL A 93 12.47 1.82 12.26
N ALA A 94 11.94 2.91 12.81
CA ALA A 94 12.62 4.19 12.91
C ALA A 94 12.79 4.57 14.38
N SER A 95 13.97 5.04 14.76
CA SER A 95 14.28 5.49 16.14
C SER A 95 14.90 6.88 16.12
N GLY A 96 14.49 7.76 17.03
CA GLY A 96 15.06 9.10 17.14
C GLY A 96 16.56 9.03 17.36
N ALA A 97 17.35 9.69 16.49
CA ALA A 97 18.81 9.65 16.57
C ALA A 97 19.34 10.28 17.88
N ALA A 98 18.57 11.18 18.49
CA ALA A 98 18.86 11.81 19.79
C ALA A 98 18.55 10.91 21.00
N GLY A 99 17.74 9.86 20.84
CA GLY A 99 17.27 8.98 21.92
C GLY A 99 18.29 7.94 22.40
N GLN A 100 19.40 7.75 21.70
CA GLN A 100 20.47 6.83 22.13
C GLN A 100 21.42 7.44 23.19
N PHE A 101 21.18 8.68 23.61
CA PHE A 101 21.86 9.32 24.74
C PHE A 101 20.99 9.39 26.01
N GLY A 102 19.92 8.58 26.09
CA GLY A 102 18.96 8.57 27.21
C GLY A 102 19.05 7.36 28.14
N GLY A 103 20.07 6.51 27.98
CA GLY A 103 20.32 5.32 28.81
C GLY A 103 21.43 5.53 29.82
N MET A 104 21.40 6.62 30.59
CA MET A 104 22.27 6.76 31.77
C MET A 104 21.41 7.21 32.94
N GLY A 105 21.34 6.33 33.93
CA GLY A 105 20.49 6.43 35.10
C GLY A 105 20.69 7.73 35.87
N GLY A 106 19.65 8.07 36.62
CA GLY A 106 19.62 9.25 37.45
C GLY A 106 20.85 9.38 38.35
N MET A 107 21.33 10.61 38.47
CA MET A 107 22.07 11.07 39.63
C MET A 107 22.15 12.59 39.61
N GLY A 108 21.68 13.20 40.70
CA GLY A 108 22.09 14.49 41.26
C GLY A 108 22.10 15.70 40.32
N GLY A 109 21.30 16.74 40.55
CA GLY A 109 21.26 17.44 41.82
C GLY A 109 22.19 18.65 41.78
N GLY A 110 21.60 19.84 41.88
CA GLY A 110 22.23 21.01 42.46
C GLY A 110 22.95 21.97 41.51
N MET A 111 22.58 23.25 41.68
CA MET A 111 23.38 24.46 41.46
C MET A 111 23.76 24.75 39.99
N GLY A 112 23.65 25.95 39.46
CA GLY A 112 23.51 27.29 40.00
C GLY A 112 23.93 28.28 38.90
N MET A 113 23.79 29.57 39.20
CA MET A 113 24.20 30.75 38.40
C MET A 113 23.34 31.03 37.15
N GLY A 114 22.77 32.23 36.94
CA GLY A 114 23.11 33.55 37.46
C GLY A 114 24.02 34.30 36.47
N GLY A 115 23.48 35.35 35.84
CA GLY A 115 24.20 36.30 34.96
C GLY A 115 23.29 36.73 33.80
N MET A 116 22.55 37.84 33.85
CA MET A 116 22.96 39.25 33.77
C MET A 116 23.92 39.59 32.62
N GLY A 117 23.50 40.55 31.79
CA GLY A 117 24.29 41.23 30.73
C GLY A 117 23.40 41.53 29.52
N MET A 118 22.59 42.59 29.47
CA MET A 118 22.91 44.02 29.26
C MET A 118 23.66 44.33 27.95
N GLY A 119 23.02 45.14 27.08
CA GLY A 119 23.69 46.25 26.39
C GLY A 119 23.81 46.22 24.85
N GLY A 120 23.46 47.36 24.23
CA GLY A 120 23.93 47.82 22.90
C GLY A 120 22.86 47.73 21.79
N MET A 121 22.15 48.77 21.35
CA MET A 121 22.49 50.15 20.92
C MET A 121 23.18 50.23 19.54
N GLY A 122 22.53 50.93 18.59
CA GLY A 122 23.06 51.39 17.29
C GLY A 122 22.24 50.86 16.10
N GLY A 123 21.64 51.64 15.19
CA GLY A 123 21.81 53.05 14.81
C GLY A 123 22.47 53.15 13.42
N GLY A 124 21.78 53.78 12.44
CA GLY A 124 22.34 54.20 11.13
C GLY A 124 21.65 53.52 9.93
N MET A 125 20.83 54.17 9.08
CA MET A 125 20.95 55.38 8.26
C MET A 125 21.62 55.15 6.89
N GLY A 126 20.91 55.56 5.83
CA GLY A 126 21.41 55.78 4.46
C GLY A 126 21.34 54.54 3.56
N GLY A 127 20.71 54.51 2.40
CA GLY A 127 20.37 55.57 1.45
C GLY A 127 21.02 55.21 0.12
N MET A 128 20.22 55.06 -0.96
CA MET A 128 20.59 55.25 -2.38
C MET A 128 19.39 54.75 -3.23
N ARG A 129 18.73 55.64 -3.99
CA ARG A 129 18.99 55.87 -5.44
C ARG A 129 19.01 54.54 -6.20
N GLY A 130 18.11 54.25 -7.13
CA GLY A 130 17.48 55.08 -8.13
C GLY A 130 17.56 54.28 -9.43
N GLY A 131 16.44 54.11 -10.15
CA GLY A 131 16.40 53.29 -11.36
C GLY A 131 15.13 53.55 -12.13
N MET A 132 15.28 54.41 -13.14
CA MET A 132 14.27 55.05 -13.95
C MET A 132 14.29 54.42 -15.35
N GLY A 133 13.13 54.37 -16.02
CA GLY A 133 12.99 54.10 -17.47
C GLY A 133 12.66 52.63 -17.77
N GLY A 134 11.57 52.25 -18.44
CA GLY A 134 10.76 52.98 -19.43
C GLY A 134 11.28 52.68 -20.83
N GLY A 135 10.50 51.95 -21.64
CA GLY A 135 10.69 51.95 -23.10
C GLY A 135 10.39 50.64 -23.85
N MET A 136 9.27 50.68 -24.57
CA MET A 136 9.13 50.33 -26.00
C MET A 136 9.27 48.89 -26.52
N GLY A 137 8.25 48.54 -27.32
CA GLY A 137 8.37 47.71 -28.53
C GLY A 137 7.98 46.24 -28.29
N GLY A 138 7.01 45.64 -28.97
CA GLY A 138 6.44 45.95 -30.27
C GLY A 138 6.37 44.64 -31.06
N GLY A 139 5.14 44.14 -31.27
CA GLY A 139 4.72 43.29 -32.39
C GLY A 139 5.46 41.99 -32.69
N MET A 140 4.76 40.85 -32.54
CA MET A 140 4.73 39.83 -33.58
C MET A 140 3.50 38.93 -33.44
N ARG A 141 2.57 39.08 -34.40
CA ARG A 141 1.63 38.05 -34.80
C ARG A 141 2.40 36.83 -35.32
N ARG A 142 2.06 35.62 -34.88
CA ARG A 142 1.80 34.47 -35.77
C ARG A 142 1.23 33.31 -34.98
N GLY A 143 0.13 32.76 -35.50
CA GLY A 143 -0.57 31.64 -34.90
C GLY A 143 0.29 30.38 -34.87
N MET A 144 0.12 29.63 -33.78
CA MET A 144 0.34 28.20 -33.74
C MET A 144 -0.88 27.59 -33.05
N SER A 145 -1.89 27.29 -33.87
CA SER A 145 -2.78 26.16 -33.62
C SER A 145 -1.92 24.91 -33.80
N GLY A 146 -1.37 24.42 -32.70
CA GLY A 146 -0.70 23.13 -32.63
C GLY A 146 -1.47 22.28 -31.65
N THR A 147 -2.22 21.31 -32.17
CA THR A 147 -2.66 20.15 -31.39
C THR A 147 -1.45 19.58 -30.65
N MET A 148 -1.56 19.46 -29.33
CA MET A 148 -0.46 18.93 -28.53
C MET A 148 -0.12 17.50 -28.98
N PRO A 149 1.16 17.09 -29.01
CA PRO A 149 1.53 15.73 -29.39
C PRO A 149 0.88 14.71 -28.46
N PRO A 150 0.35 13.57 -28.96
CA PRO A 150 -0.25 12.50 -28.14
C PRO A 150 0.65 12.02 -26.99
N MET A 151 1.97 12.13 -27.16
CA MET A 151 2.99 11.80 -26.15
C MET A 151 2.90 12.66 -24.88
N MET A 152 2.39 13.90 -24.97
CA MET A 152 2.22 14.80 -23.83
C MET A 152 0.94 14.51 -23.05
N GLY A 153 -0.09 13.95 -23.72
CA GLY A 153 -1.29 13.41 -23.09
C GLY A 153 -1.02 12.16 -22.25
N MET A 154 -0.15 11.25 -22.72
CA MET A 154 0.24 10.06 -21.96
C MET A 154 1.08 10.34 -20.70
N MET A 155 1.95 11.37 -20.71
CA MET A 155 2.67 11.78 -19.49
C MET A 155 1.75 12.43 -18.46
N MET A 156 0.70 13.11 -18.92
CA MET A 156 -0.34 13.66 -18.04
C MET A 156 -1.25 12.56 -17.48
N LEU A 157 -1.58 11.51 -18.24
CA LEU A 157 -2.37 10.37 -17.76
C LEU A 157 -1.65 9.58 -16.65
N GLY A 158 -0.32 9.40 -16.78
CA GLY A 158 0.51 8.92 -15.67
C GLY A 158 0.41 9.84 -14.45
N ARG A 159 0.46 11.16 -14.66
CA ARG A 159 0.25 12.18 -13.61
C ARG A 159 -1.13 12.13 -12.96
N VAL A 160 -2.14 11.63 -13.66
CA VAL A 160 -3.52 11.51 -13.20
C VAL A 160 -3.69 10.33 -12.22
N ILE A 161 -3.01 9.21 -12.48
CA ILE A 161 -2.90 8.11 -11.51
C ILE A 161 -1.97 8.51 -10.34
N MET A 162 -0.91 9.30 -10.62
CA MET A 162 -0.03 9.88 -9.60
C MET A 162 -0.74 10.86 -8.66
N GLN A 163 -1.76 11.59 -9.12
CA GLN A 163 -2.55 12.47 -8.24
C GLN A 163 -3.63 11.70 -7.47
N LEU A 164 -4.19 10.62 -8.05
CA LEU A 164 -5.20 9.78 -7.38
C LEU A 164 -4.61 8.86 -6.29
N CYS A 165 -3.32 8.47 -6.38
CA CYS A 165 -2.69 7.46 -5.50
C CYS A 165 -1.53 7.98 -4.62
N GLY A 166 -1.27 9.30 -4.59
CA GLY A 166 -0.18 9.89 -3.79
C GLY A 166 1.10 10.13 -4.59
N ASP A 167 1.84 11.14 -4.13
CA ASP A 167 2.95 11.85 -4.78
C ASP A 167 3.89 11.01 -5.68
N TYR A 168 4.51 11.67 -6.67
CA TYR A 168 5.59 11.12 -7.52
C TYR A 168 6.66 10.38 -6.69
N ASP A 169 6.82 10.81 -5.44
CA ASP A 169 7.55 10.10 -4.42
C ASP A 169 6.60 9.23 -3.59
N SER A 170 6.26 8.04 -4.07
CA SER A 170 5.49 7.04 -3.32
C SER A 170 6.20 5.70 -3.36
N TRP A 171 6.06 4.95 -2.26
CA TRP A 171 6.52 3.57 -2.17
C TRP A 171 5.64 2.61 -2.97
N ASP A 172 4.50 2.96 -3.56
CA ASP A 172 3.67 1.99 -4.31
C ASP A 172 3.53 2.36 -5.79
N GLN A 173 4.59 2.10 -6.57
CA GLN A 173 4.61 2.42 -8.00
C GLN A 173 3.81 1.42 -8.87
N ARG A 174 3.35 0.29 -8.33
CA ARG A 174 2.51 -0.69 -9.07
C ARG A 174 1.12 -0.13 -9.34
N SER A 175 0.56 0.61 -8.40
CA SER A 175 -0.68 1.37 -8.60
C SER A 175 -0.54 2.42 -9.72
N LEU A 176 0.69 2.89 -10.00
CA LEU A 176 0.99 3.79 -11.13
C LEU A 176 1.13 3.05 -12.47
N ALA A 177 1.66 1.82 -12.46
CA ALA A 177 1.92 1.03 -13.66
C ALA A 177 0.70 0.27 -14.19
N SER A 178 -0.23 -0.14 -13.32
CA SER A 178 -1.44 -0.88 -13.71
C SER A 178 -2.34 -0.09 -14.66
N GLY A 179 -2.36 1.24 -14.56
CA GLY A 179 -3.10 2.07 -15.52
C GLY A 179 -2.36 2.41 -16.82
N MET A 180 -1.07 2.10 -16.94
CA MET A 180 -0.30 2.27 -18.18
C MET A 180 -0.22 0.99 -19.04
N MET A 181 -0.31 -0.19 -18.44
CA MET A 181 -0.23 -1.48 -19.17
C MET A 181 -1.51 -1.84 -19.93
N GLY A 182 -2.66 -1.22 -19.61
CA GLY A 182 -3.92 -1.44 -20.32
C GLY A 182 -4.00 -0.85 -21.75
N MET A 183 -3.01 -0.06 -22.18
CA MET A 183 -3.02 0.61 -23.49
C MET A 183 -1.89 0.18 -24.44
N ARG A 184 -1.08 -0.84 -24.10
CA ARG A 184 -0.05 -1.35 -25.03
C ARG A 184 -0.49 -2.54 -25.88
N GLY A 185 -1.79 -2.87 -25.87
CA GLY A 185 -2.40 -3.85 -26.76
C GLY A 185 -3.25 -3.16 -27.81
N GLY A 186 -2.65 -2.67 -28.90
CA GLY A 186 -3.45 -2.12 -30.00
C GLY A 186 -2.71 -1.20 -30.95
N MET A 187 -1.64 -1.66 -31.60
CA MET A 187 -1.26 -1.30 -32.97
C MET A 187 0.10 -1.90 -33.28
N GLY A 188 0.12 -2.96 -34.09
CA GLY A 188 1.35 -3.50 -34.65
C GLY A 188 1.30 -5.02 -34.79
N GLY A 189 0.70 -5.50 -35.88
CA GLY A 189 0.78 -6.92 -36.22
C GLY A 189 -0.31 -7.41 -37.15
N MET A 190 -0.38 -6.86 -38.37
CA MET A 190 -0.84 -7.68 -39.49
C MET A 190 0.13 -8.84 -39.64
N GLY A 191 -0.33 -10.09 -39.50
CA GLY A 191 0.51 -11.26 -39.66
C GLY A 191 -0.21 -12.57 -39.45
N MET A 192 -0.79 -13.09 -40.53
CA MET A 192 -0.85 -14.51 -40.90
C MET A 192 -1.17 -15.57 -39.82
N GLY A 193 -2.35 -16.20 -39.98
CA GLY A 193 -2.51 -17.64 -40.15
C GLY A 193 -1.82 -18.59 -39.15
N GLY A 194 -2.63 -19.26 -38.32
CA GLY A 194 -2.19 -20.43 -37.57
C GLY A 194 -3.31 -21.07 -36.78
N MET A 195 -3.92 -22.11 -37.36
CA MET A 195 -4.80 -23.05 -36.68
C MET A 195 -4.10 -23.76 -35.51
N GLY A 196 -4.88 -24.09 -34.47
CA GLY A 196 -4.76 -25.35 -33.74
C GLY A 196 -3.80 -25.38 -32.55
N GLY A 197 -4.37 -25.42 -31.34
CA GLY A 197 -3.61 -25.66 -30.11
C GLY A 197 -4.52 -25.78 -28.89
N MET A 198 -5.02 -26.98 -28.67
CA MET A 198 -5.76 -27.42 -27.48
C MET A 198 -4.79 -27.61 -26.29
N GLY A 199 -5.26 -27.30 -25.07
CA GLY A 199 -4.66 -27.71 -23.79
C GLY A 199 -3.60 -26.75 -23.25
N GLY A 200 -3.59 -26.34 -21.98
CA GLY A 200 -4.30 -26.77 -20.78
C GLY A 200 -3.48 -26.27 -19.57
N MET A 201 -4.18 -26.01 -18.46
CA MET A 201 -3.64 -25.73 -17.12
C MET A 201 -2.93 -24.38 -16.89
N GLY A 202 -3.43 -23.64 -15.88
CA GLY A 202 -2.62 -22.63 -15.18
C GLY A 202 -3.28 -21.29 -14.87
N GLY A 203 -4.58 -21.10 -15.10
CA GLY A 203 -5.29 -19.89 -14.69
C GLY A 203 -5.96 -20.09 -13.34
N MET A 204 -5.23 -20.04 -12.22
CA MET A 204 -5.88 -19.87 -10.92
C MET A 204 -6.67 -18.57 -10.96
N GLY A 205 -7.99 -18.72 -10.94
CA GLY A 205 -8.96 -17.67 -11.17
C GLY A 205 -8.77 -16.54 -10.18
N MET A 206 -8.54 -15.35 -10.72
CA MET A 206 -8.63 -14.11 -9.97
C MET A 206 -10.05 -14.02 -9.40
N GLY A 207 -10.17 -13.86 -8.07
CA GLY A 207 -11.45 -13.87 -7.35
C GLY A 207 -12.52 -12.97 -7.97
N MET A 208 -13.79 -13.34 -7.79
CA MET A 208 -14.94 -12.61 -8.31
C MET A 208 -14.94 -11.19 -7.77
N ARG A 209 -14.90 -10.22 -8.70
CA ARG A 209 -14.85 -8.78 -8.38
C ARG A 209 -13.80 -8.46 -7.30
N SER A 210 -12.67 -9.15 -7.34
CA SER A 210 -11.59 -8.98 -6.38
C SER A 210 -10.44 -8.18 -6.99
N VAL A 211 -9.94 -7.21 -6.23
CA VAL A 211 -8.69 -6.52 -6.54
C VAL A 211 -7.54 -7.40 -6.07
N ARG A 212 -6.49 -7.54 -6.89
CA ARG A 212 -5.30 -8.29 -6.45
C ARG A 212 -4.68 -7.63 -5.21
N PRO A 213 -4.32 -8.41 -4.18
CA PRO A 213 -3.47 -7.93 -3.11
C PRO A 213 -2.21 -7.31 -3.70
N THR A 214 -1.82 -6.17 -3.16
CA THR A 214 -0.59 -5.51 -3.59
C THR A 214 0.58 -6.11 -2.84
N GLY A 215 1.64 -6.49 -3.56
CA GLY A 215 2.88 -6.88 -2.92
C GLY A 215 3.50 -5.75 -2.09
N LEU A 216 4.64 -6.04 -1.46
CA LEU A 216 5.37 -5.06 -0.67
C LEU A 216 5.62 -3.78 -1.49
N PRO A 217 5.49 -2.60 -0.86
CA PRO A 217 5.65 -1.35 -1.58
C PRO A 217 7.13 -1.15 -1.95
N TYR A 218 7.41 -0.76 -3.18
CA TYR A 218 8.74 -0.47 -3.72
C TYR A 218 8.80 0.84 -4.51
N ALA A 219 9.99 1.43 -4.56
CA ALA A 219 10.31 2.58 -5.40
C ALA A 219 11.37 2.23 -6.45
N ALA A 220 11.07 2.50 -7.73
CA ALA A 220 12.05 2.41 -8.80
C ALA A 220 12.95 3.66 -8.82
N LEU A 221 14.26 3.44 -8.72
CA LEU A 221 15.29 4.48 -8.69
C LEU A 221 16.27 4.30 -9.85
N LYS A 222 16.41 5.35 -10.68
CA LYS A 222 17.47 5.44 -11.67
C LYS A 222 18.83 5.63 -10.99
N PRO A 223 19.96 5.29 -11.65
CA PRO A 223 21.29 5.60 -11.13
C PRO A 223 21.42 7.06 -10.70
N GLY A 224 21.92 7.33 -9.49
CA GLY A 224 22.08 8.68 -8.93
C GLY A 224 20.79 9.39 -8.54
N GLN A 225 19.61 8.79 -8.73
CA GLN A 225 18.34 9.42 -8.38
C GLN A 225 18.10 9.36 -6.87
N THR A 226 17.68 10.48 -6.31
CA THR A 226 17.08 10.58 -4.98
C THR A 226 15.57 10.70 -5.10
N ARG A 227 14.81 9.98 -4.26
CA ARG A 227 13.37 10.16 -4.06
C ARG A 227 13.06 10.38 -2.59
N LYS A 228 12.03 11.18 -2.30
CA LYS A 228 11.61 11.53 -0.94
C LYS A 228 10.30 10.84 -0.58
N LEU A 229 10.39 9.62 -0.09
CA LEU A 229 9.25 8.71 0.00
C LEU A 229 8.54 8.86 1.37
N PRO A 230 7.31 9.40 1.42
CA PRO A 230 6.55 9.53 2.64
C PRO A 230 6.13 8.14 3.13
N THR A 231 6.30 7.92 4.42
CA THR A 231 6.14 6.63 5.07
C THR A 231 5.31 6.80 6.33
N ARG A 232 4.24 6.00 6.46
CA ARG A 232 3.39 6.00 7.65
C ARG A 232 4.15 5.38 8.81
N LEU A 233 4.03 5.98 10.00
CA LEU A 233 4.66 5.47 11.22
C LEU A 233 3.63 4.99 12.23
N VAL A 234 4.06 4.06 13.06
CA VAL A 234 3.39 3.63 14.29
C VAL A 234 4.37 3.81 15.43
N SER A 235 3.90 4.39 16.53
CA SER A 235 4.73 4.64 17.70
C SER A 235 4.84 3.40 18.57
N LEU A 236 6.07 3.03 18.90
CA LEU A 236 6.39 2.00 19.90
C LEU A 236 6.74 2.62 21.26
N THR A 237 6.54 3.92 21.43
CA THR A 237 6.77 4.63 22.68
C THR A 237 5.48 4.65 23.49
N PRO A 238 5.53 4.68 24.84
CA PRO A 238 4.37 5.01 25.64
C PRO A 238 3.68 6.29 25.14
N PRO A 239 2.35 6.40 25.25
CA PRO A 239 1.64 7.64 24.95
C PRO A 239 2.19 8.79 25.79
N ALA A 240 2.06 10.00 25.27
CA ALA A 240 2.40 11.20 26.01
C ALA A 240 1.51 11.36 27.26
N ALA A 241 1.88 12.28 28.16
CA ALA A 241 1.15 12.51 29.42
C ALA A 241 -0.32 12.91 29.21
N ASP A 242 -0.66 13.48 28.05
CA ASP A 242 -2.01 13.81 27.63
C ASP A 242 -2.77 12.65 26.96
N GLY A 243 -2.17 11.46 26.90
CA GLY A 243 -2.72 10.27 26.26
C GLY A 243 -2.55 10.22 24.74
N SER A 244 -1.90 11.22 24.13
CA SER A 244 -1.69 11.25 22.69
C SER A 244 -0.58 10.30 22.22
N VAL A 245 -0.62 9.95 20.93
CA VAL A 245 0.44 9.15 20.31
C VAL A 245 1.70 9.99 20.20
N THR A 246 2.79 9.56 20.83
CA THR A 246 4.10 10.20 20.68
C THR A 246 4.62 10.03 19.25
N ARG A 247 4.92 11.15 18.60
CA ARG A 247 5.35 11.21 17.20
C ARG A 247 6.72 11.89 17.09
N PRO A 248 7.52 11.55 16.06
CA PRO A 248 8.72 12.32 15.75
C PRO A 248 8.37 13.78 15.45
N ALA A 249 9.23 14.71 15.90
CA ALA A 249 9.08 16.11 15.57
C ALA A 249 9.39 16.37 14.08
N GLU A 250 8.88 17.47 13.54
CA GLU A 250 9.29 17.95 12.21
C GLU A 250 10.81 18.21 12.21
N GLY A 251 11.53 17.64 11.25
CA GLY A 251 12.99 17.78 11.20
C GLY A 251 13.77 16.78 12.04
N GLU A 252 13.09 15.92 12.83
CA GLU A 252 13.79 14.96 13.68
C GLU A 252 14.49 13.89 12.84
N ALA A 253 15.81 13.80 12.94
CA ALA A 253 16.57 12.75 12.27
C ALA A 253 16.30 11.38 12.90
N LEU A 254 15.88 10.43 12.06
CA LEU A 254 15.54 9.07 12.45
C LEU A 254 16.56 8.06 11.91
N ARG A 255 16.91 7.07 12.74
CA ARG A 255 17.71 5.92 12.35
C ARG A 255 16.80 4.76 11.98
N LEU A 256 16.99 4.26 10.75
CA LEU A 256 16.29 3.09 10.24
C LEU A 256 16.96 1.80 10.74
N GLY A 257 16.13 0.81 11.07
CA GLY A 257 16.58 -0.51 11.54
C GLY A 257 15.51 -1.58 11.27
N ASP A 258 15.81 -2.82 11.68
CA ASP A 258 14.90 -3.96 11.57
C ASP A 258 14.20 -4.22 12.91
N ALA A 259 12.92 -4.61 12.88
CA ALA A 259 12.13 -4.90 14.08
C ALA A 259 12.73 -5.99 14.99
N SER A 260 13.53 -6.91 14.46
CA SER A 260 14.27 -7.89 15.27
C SER A 260 15.30 -7.26 16.21
N GLN A 261 15.70 -6.01 15.96
CA GLN A 261 16.61 -5.24 16.80
C GLN A 261 15.88 -4.56 17.96
N LEU A 262 14.54 -4.61 17.99
CA LEU A 262 13.74 -4.10 19.10
C LEU A 262 13.84 -5.03 20.31
N GLY A 263 13.95 -4.45 21.51
CA GLY A 263 13.85 -5.18 22.78
C GLY A 263 12.44 -5.71 23.11
N GLY A 264 11.47 -5.61 22.20
CA GLY A 264 10.05 -5.98 22.41
C GLY A 264 9.73 -7.47 22.30
N GLY A 265 10.70 -8.31 21.92
CA GLY A 265 10.50 -9.76 21.82
C GLY A 265 9.83 -10.24 20.52
N ARG A 266 9.72 -11.57 20.39
CA ARG A 266 9.29 -12.24 19.14
C ARG A 266 7.87 -11.87 18.72
N ARG A 267 6.95 -11.76 19.68
CA ARG A 267 5.52 -11.47 19.43
C ARG A 267 5.34 -10.08 18.80
N THR A 268 5.98 -9.05 19.36
CA THR A 268 5.95 -7.68 18.82
C THR A 268 6.53 -7.63 17.42
N THR A 269 7.66 -8.29 17.19
CA THR A 269 8.31 -8.34 15.86
C THR A 269 7.37 -8.96 14.82
N GLU A 270 6.75 -10.09 15.15
CA GLU A 270 5.81 -10.78 14.26
C GLU A 270 4.58 -9.93 13.96
N ALA A 271 3.98 -9.31 14.99
CA ALA A 271 2.84 -8.43 14.84
C ALA A 271 3.15 -7.26 13.89
N LEU A 272 4.28 -6.58 14.06
CA LEU A 272 4.68 -5.45 13.22
C LEU A 272 4.95 -5.88 11.77
N ARG A 273 5.55 -7.05 11.55
CA ARG A 273 5.79 -7.58 10.21
C ARG A 273 4.47 -7.90 9.50
N ARG A 274 3.53 -8.57 10.18
CA ARG A 274 2.22 -8.90 9.62
C ARG A 274 1.38 -7.65 9.33
N LEU A 275 1.33 -6.69 10.24
CA LEU A 275 0.63 -5.42 10.02
C LEU A 275 1.20 -4.68 8.80
N SER A 276 2.52 -4.67 8.64
CA SER A 276 3.17 -4.04 7.50
C SER A 276 2.87 -4.78 6.19
N ALA A 277 2.92 -6.11 6.19
CA ALA A 277 2.57 -6.93 5.03
C ALA A 277 1.10 -6.77 4.62
N ALA A 278 0.19 -6.70 5.59
CA ALA A 278 -1.24 -6.45 5.38
C ALA A 278 -1.58 -4.99 5.03
N LYS A 279 -0.58 -4.08 5.01
CA LYS A 279 -0.77 -2.63 4.81
C LYS A 279 -1.81 -2.05 5.78
N ALA A 280 -1.78 -2.53 7.03
CA ALA A 280 -2.73 -2.18 8.06
C ALA A 280 -2.87 -0.64 8.22
N PRO A 281 -4.09 -0.11 8.40
CA PRO A 281 -4.27 1.30 8.67
C PRO A 281 -3.53 1.71 9.95
N THR A 282 -2.88 2.87 9.93
CA THR A 282 -2.07 3.39 11.05
C THR A 282 -2.79 3.36 12.39
N ARG A 283 -4.10 3.62 12.39
CA ARG A 283 -4.96 3.61 13.58
C ARG A 283 -5.02 2.23 14.23
N VAL A 284 -5.33 1.20 13.44
CA VAL A 284 -5.41 -0.19 13.90
C VAL A 284 -4.03 -0.68 14.33
N ALA A 285 -3.01 -0.38 13.52
CA ALA A 285 -1.64 -0.74 13.83
C ALA A 285 -1.12 -0.08 15.13
N GLN A 286 -1.53 1.16 15.42
CA GLN A 286 -1.19 1.83 16.68
C GLN A 286 -1.84 1.18 17.90
N MET A 287 -3.11 0.76 17.81
CA MET A 287 -3.78 0.03 18.89
C MET A 287 -3.09 -1.31 19.17
N VAL A 288 -2.74 -2.05 18.10
CA VAL A 288 -1.97 -3.29 18.22
C VAL A 288 -0.61 -3.02 18.86
N ALA A 289 0.12 -2.00 18.41
CA ALA A 289 1.44 -1.67 18.94
C ALA A 289 1.41 -1.36 20.44
N TRP A 290 0.41 -0.63 20.94
CA TRP A 290 0.26 -0.42 22.37
C TRP A 290 0.01 -1.72 23.15
N ASN A 291 -0.81 -2.62 22.63
CA ASN A 291 -1.04 -3.90 23.29
C ASN A 291 0.23 -4.78 23.28
N VAL A 292 0.82 -5.01 22.11
CA VAL A 292 1.92 -6.00 21.96
C VAL A 292 3.29 -5.46 22.34
N ALA A 293 3.53 -4.14 22.27
CA ALA A 293 4.83 -3.55 22.62
C ALA A 293 4.84 -2.92 24.02
N GLN A 294 3.72 -2.33 24.49
CA GLN A 294 3.63 -1.72 25.83
C GLN A 294 2.94 -2.62 26.85
N GLY A 295 2.27 -3.70 26.42
CA GLY A 295 1.56 -4.60 27.32
C GLY A 295 0.25 -4.02 27.89
N TYR A 296 -0.31 -2.98 27.26
CA TYR A 296 -1.58 -2.40 27.73
C TYR A 296 -2.76 -3.33 27.45
N ASP A 297 -3.64 -3.46 28.44
CA ASP A 297 -4.92 -4.15 28.28
C ASP A 297 -5.85 -3.40 27.30
N TRP A 298 -6.86 -4.11 26.78
CA TRP A 298 -7.77 -3.55 25.79
C TRP A 298 -8.65 -2.43 26.33
N GLU A 299 -8.91 -2.38 27.64
CA GLU A 299 -9.64 -1.27 28.27
C GLU A 299 -8.82 0.03 28.21
N THR A 300 -7.53 -0.06 28.53
CA THR A 300 -6.57 1.04 28.43
C THR A 300 -6.37 1.47 26.99
N VAL A 301 -6.20 0.51 26.06
CA VAL A 301 -6.11 0.82 24.62
C VAL A 301 -7.37 1.51 24.12
N ALA A 302 -8.56 1.05 24.52
CA ALA A 302 -9.83 1.66 24.13
C ALA A 302 -9.93 3.13 24.61
N ARG A 303 -9.55 3.40 25.86
CA ARG A 303 -9.53 4.75 26.45
C ARG A 303 -8.55 5.68 25.72
N LEU A 304 -7.34 5.19 25.40
CA LEU A 304 -6.35 5.97 24.64
C LEU A 304 -6.76 6.21 23.18
N ALA A 305 -7.51 5.27 22.60
CA ALA A 305 -8.00 5.34 21.23
C ALA A 305 -9.26 6.19 21.07
N GLU A 306 -10.06 6.40 22.12
CA GLU A 306 -11.37 7.08 22.06
C GLU A 306 -11.38 8.37 21.22
N PRO A 307 -10.39 9.29 21.34
CA PRO A 307 -10.45 10.57 20.61
C PRO A 307 -10.30 10.45 19.09
N TRP A 308 -9.81 9.30 18.59
CA TRP A 308 -9.36 9.19 17.21
C TRP A 308 -9.71 7.85 16.54
N GLY A 309 -9.92 6.78 17.29
CA GLY A 309 -10.31 5.46 16.82
C GLY A 309 -11.82 5.33 16.68
N ASN A 310 -12.27 4.10 16.41
CA ASN A 310 -13.66 3.71 16.53
C ASN A 310 -13.75 2.25 17.04
N PRO A 311 -14.91 1.78 17.52
CA PRO A 311 -15.00 0.44 18.10
C PRO A 311 -14.76 -0.71 17.11
N TYR A 312 -15.00 -0.51 15.81
CA TYR A 312 -14.69 -1.51 14.79
C TYR A 312 -13.18 -1.65 14.59
N GLU A 313 -12.45 -0.53 14.56
CA GLU A 313 -10.98 -0.49 14.51
C GLU A 313 -10.37 -1.19 15.75
N LEU A 314 -10.96 -0.98 16.93
CA LEU A 314 -10.53 -1.64 18.17
C LEU A 314 -10.80 -3.15 18.16
N THR A 315 -11.99 -3.57 17.73
CA THR A 315 -12.34 -4.99 17.60
C THR A 315 -11.40 -5.70 16.63
N LEU A 316 -11.08 -5.06 15.51
CA LEU A 316 -10.13 -5.57 14.52
C LEU A 316 -8.70 -5.69 15.09
N ALA A 317 -8.24 -4.70 15.86
CA ALA A 317 -6.94 -4.76 16.52
C ALA A 317 -6.87 -5.91 17.55
N ARG A 318 -7.93 -6.09 18.35
CA ARG A 318 -8.03 -7.17 19.33
C ARG A 318 -7.98 -8.54 18.67
N GLU A 319 -8.83 -8.73 17.66
CA GLU A 319 -8.92 -9.97 16.91
C GLU A 319 -7.58 -10.37 16.29
N PHE A 320 -6.89 -9.39 15.69
CA PHE A 320 -5.58 -9.61 15.10
C PHE A 320 -4.55 -10.10 16.12
N VAL A 321 -4.54 -9.53 17.33
CA VAL A 321 -3.60 -9.93 18.38
C VAL A 321 -3.95 -11.31 18.94
N GLU A 322 -5.23 -11.60 19.13
CA GLU A 322 -5.69 -12.90 19.63
C GLU A 322 -5.31 -14.02 18.66
N ARG A 323 -5.51 -13.81 17.36
CA ARG A 323 -5.20 -14.79 16.31
C ARG A 323 -3.76 -14.72 15.77
N LEU A 324 -2.88 -13.92 16.38
CA LEU A 324 -1.52 -13.69 15.89
C LEU A 324 -0.69 -14.99 15.76
N ASP A 325 -0.95 -15.97 16.63
CA ASP A 325 -0.25 -17.25 16.62
C ASP A 325 -0.96 -18.34 15.78
N GLU A 326 -2.19 -18.09 15.33
CA GLU A 326 -3.09 -19.13 14.78
C GLU A 326 -3.26 -19.06 13.26
N ARG A 327 -3.25 -17.86 12.67
CA ARG A 327 -3.61 -17.70 11.25
C ARG A 327 -2.40 -17.67 10.30
N PRO A 328 -2.44 -18.41 9.16
CA PRO A 328 -1.56 -18.14 8.03
C PRO A 328 -1.95 -16.82 7.36
N VAL A 329 -0.96 -16.12 6.80
CA VAL A 329 -1.08 -14.77 6.20
C VAL A 329 -2.03 -14.73 4.99
N GLU A 330 -2.32 -15.87 4.38
CA GLU A 330 -3.04 -15.99 3.12
C GLU A 330 -4.57 -15.91 3.26
N GLU A 331 -5.12 -16.01 4.47
CA GLU A 331 -6.56 -15.93 4.75
C GLU A 331 -6.91 -14.63 5.50
N ALA A 332 -6.52 -13.48 4.94
CA ALA A 332 -6.72 -12.17 5.53
C ALA A 332 -8.19 -11.73 5.61
N GLY A 333 -9.19 -12.61 5.53
CA GLY A 333 -10.61 -12.27 5.64
C GLY A 333 -11.55 -13.34 5.09
N LEU A 334 -12.67 -13.57 5.77
CA LEU A 334 -13.66 -14.57 5.40
C LEU A 334 -15.00 -13.93 5.00
N LEU A 335 -15.63 -14.49 3.96
CA LEU A 335 -17.03 -14.29 3.63
C LEU A 335 -17.80 -15.54 4.09
N LEU A 336 -18.62 -15.41 5.12
CA LEU A 336 -19.43 -16.52 5.61
C LEU A 336 -20.74 -16.61 4.83
N TYR A 337 -21.06 -17.74 4.22
CA TYR A 337 -22.29 -17.87 3.44
C TYR A 337 -23.15 -19.05 3.88
N GLU A 338 -24.46 -18.88 3.77
CA GLU A 338 -25.47 -19.90 4.02
C GLU A 338 -26.43 -19.88 2.83
N VAL A 339 -26.62 -21.02 2.15
CA VAL A 339 -27.58 -21.14 1.05
C VAL A 339 -28.68 -22.12 1.44
N VAL A 340 -29.93 -21.68 1.35
CA VAL A 340 -31.10 -22.48 1.68
C VAL A 340 -32.15 -22.43 0.57
N ALA A 341 -32.81 -23.54 0.32
CA ALA A 341 -33.95 -23.60 -0.58
C ALA A 341 -35.21 -23.05 0.11
N ALA A 342 -36.06 -22.35 -0.64
CA ALA A 342 -37.34 -21.87 -0.13
C ALA A 342 -38.41 -22.98 -0.06
N ASP A 343 -38.26 -24.02 -0.89
CA ASP A 343 -39.14 -25.17 -1.06
C ASP A 343 -38.34 -26.37 -1.63
N ASP A 344 -38.90 -27.57 -1.55
CA ASP A 344 -38.24 -28.82 -2.00
C ASP A 344 -37.87 -28.79 -3.49
N ALA A 345 -38.67 -28.11 -4.31
CA ALA A 345 -38.41 -27.95 -5.74
C ALA A 345 -37.15 -27.12 -6.04
N SER A 346 -36.79 -26.22 -5.12
CA SER A 346 -35.60 -25.36 -5.24
C SER A 346 -34.33 -25.99 -4.66
N GLN A 347 -34.39 -27.19 -4.07
CA GLN A 347 -33.25 -27.79 -3.35
C GLN A 347 -32.04 -28.03 -4.24
N ALA A 348 -32.23 -28.64 -5.42
CA ALA A 348 -31.12 -28.89 -6.35
C ALA A 348 -30.43 -27.58 -6.77
N ARG A 349 -31.21 -26.51 -6.96
CA ARG A 349 -30.68 -25.18 -7.33
C ARG A 349 -29.92 -24.52 -6.17
N ALA A 350 -30.40 -24.70 -4.94
CA ALA A 350 -29.69 -24.24 -3.75
C ALA A 350 -28.33 -24.94 -3.59
N ASP A 351 -28.27 -26.24 -3.84
CA ASP A 351 -27.01 -27.01 -3.78
C ASP A 351 -26.01 -26.54 -4.85
N GLU A 352 -26.49 -26.24 -6.06
CA GLU A 352 -25.68 -25.65 -7.14
C GLU A 352 -25.15 -24.26 -6.77
N ALA A 353 -26.00 -23.40 -6.19
CA ALA A 353 -25.61 -22.08 -5.72
C ALA A 353 -24.58 -22.14 -4.57
N ALA A 354 -24.74 -23.07 -3.62
CA ALA A 354 -23.78 -23.30 -2.55
C ALA A 354 -22.41 -23.73 -3.10
N ARG A 355 -22.40 -24.68 -4.05
CA ARG A 355 -21.17 -25.11 -4.75
C ARG A 355 -20.55 -24.00 -5.57
N ALA A 356 -21.37 -23.08 -6.10
CA ALA A 356 -20.88 -21.96 -6.88
C ALA A 356 -20.03 -21.00 -6.03
N LEU A 357 -20.36 -20.79 -4.75
CA LEU A 357 -19.64 -19.89 -3.84
C LEU A 357 -18.45 -20.56 -3.13
N LYS A 358 -18.51 -21.86 -2.91
CA LYS A 358 -17.52 -22.61 -2.12
C LYS A 358 -16.08 -22.40 -2.57
N ASP A 359 -15.21 -22.07 -1.60
CA ASP A 359 -13.75 -21.96 -1.77
C ASP A 359 -13.36 -21.00 -2.91
N LYS A 360 -14.06 -19.87 -3.00
CA LYS A 360 -13.76 -18.79 -3.94
C LYS A 360 -13.49 -17.48 -3.22
N ALA A 361 -12.59 -16.69 -3.78
CA ALA A 361 -12.42 -15.30 -3.39
C ALA A 361 -13.56 -14.46 -4.00
N VAL A 362 -14.28 -13.73 -3.13
CA VAL A 362 -15.36 -12.81 -3.48
C VAL A 362 -15.03 -11.48 -2.82
N ILE A 363 -14.88 -10.41 -3.60
CA ILE A 363 -14.51 -9.05 -3.13
C ILE A 363 -13.27 -9.01 -2.19
N GLY A 364 -12.30 -9.89 -2.43
CA GLY A 364 -11.10 -10.05 -1.60
C GLY A 364 -11.23 -10.99 -0.41
N LEU A 365 -12.44 -11.51 -0.13
CA LEU A 365 -12.72 -12.39 1.01
C LEU A 365 -12.86 -13.84 0.57
N TRP A 366 -12.33 -14.77 1.35
CA TRP A 366 -12.48 -16.20 1.06
C TRP A 366 -13.83 -16.72 1.52
N ALA A 367 -14.62 -17.27 0.61
CA ALA A 367 -15.96 -17.77 0.90
C ALA A 367 -15.91 -19.10 1.68
N ARG A 368 -16.52 -19.11 2.86
CA ARG A 368 -16.66 -20.28 3.73
C ARG A 368 -18.13 -20.53 4.06
N GLU A 369 -18.54 -21.78 3.96
CA GLU A 369 -19.92 -22.18 4.25
C GLU A 369 -20.17 -22.18 5.76
N GLY A 370 -21.36 -21.72 6.15
CA GLY A 370 -21.80 -21.62 7.54
C GLY A 370 -21.77 -20.19 8.05
N VAL A 371 -22.95 -19.63 8.31
CA VAL A 371 -23.09 -18.38 9.07
C VAL A 371 -23.43 -18.77 10.51
N PRO A 372 -22.50 -18.64 11.48
CA PRO A 372 -22.76 -18.98 12.87
C PRO A 372 -23.85 -18.07 13.47
N SER A 373 -24.44 -18.47 14.59
CA SER A 373 -25.43 -17.65 15.30
C SER A 373 -24.88 -16.30 15.73
N GLU A 374 -23.59 -16.26 16.07
CA GLU A 374 -22.83 -15.06 16.44
C GLU A 374 -21.50 -15.06 15.67
N PRO A 375 -21.03 -13.90 15.18
CA PRO A 375 -19.73 -13.79 14.53
C PRO A 375 -18.59 -14.02 15.54
N ASP A 376 -17.48 -14.58 15.05
CA ASP A 376 -16.24 -14.76 15.80
C ASP A 376 -15.20 -13.70 15.35
N GLY A 377 -15.57 -12.43 15.59
CA GLY A 377 -14.79 -11.25 15.21
C GLY A 377 -15.35 -10.48 13.99
N PRO A 378 -14.58 -9.53 13.43
CA PRO A 378 -14.96 -8.76 12.27
C PRO A 378 -15.20 -9.64 11.03
N ALA A 379 -16.42 -9.65 10.53
CA ALA A 379 -16.81 -10.53 9.42
C ALA A 379 -17.95 -9.96 8.59
N VAL A 380 -18.05 -10.43 7.35
CA VAL A 380 -19.20 -10.23 6.47
C VAL A 380 -19.79 -11.60 6.20
N GLY A 381 -21.12 -11.68 6.23
CA GLY A 381 -21.84 -12.88 5.82
C GLY A 381 -22.99 -12.61 4.87
N CYS A 382 -23.42 -13.65 4.17
CA CYS A 382 -24.61 -13.60 3.33
C CYS A 382 -25.48 -14.85 3.49
N LYS A 383 -26.79 -14.63 3.60
CA LYS A 383 -27.79 -15.69 3.63
C LYS A 383 -28.57 -15.65 2.32
N VAL A 384 -28.44 -16.69 1.52
CA VAL A 384 -29.04 -16.81 0.21
C VAL A 384 -30.23 -17.75 0.30
N ARG A 385 -31.43 -17.24 0.03
CA ARG A 385 -32.66 -18.03 -0.06
C ARG A 385 -33.06 -18.19 -1.52
N VAL A 386 -32.91 -19.39 -2.07
CA VAL A 386 -33.22 -19.71 -3.46
C VAL A 386 -34.68 -20.09 -3.62
N ARG A 387 -35.37 -19.51 -4.61
CA ARG A 387 -36.77 -19.81 -4.96
C ARG A 387 -36.94 -19.80 -6.47
N GLY A 388 -36.93 -20.99 -7.08
CA GLY A 388 -37.01 -21.13 -8.54
C GLY A 388 -35.87 -20.39 -9.25
N GLU A 389 -36.22 -19.45 -10.11
CA GLU A 389 -35.28 -18.69 -10.98
C GLU A 389 -34.65 -17.47 -10.30
N GLU A 390 -34.98 -17.21 -9.04
CA GLU A 390 -34.44 -16.09 -8.26
C GLU A 390 -33.89 -16.56 -6.92
N ALA A 391 -32.93 -15.81 -6.38
CA ALA A 391 -32.46 -15.96 -5.02
C ALA A 391 -32.43 -14.62 -4.30
N VAL A 392 -32.97 -14.58 -3.08
CA VAL A 392 -32.90 -13.42 -2.21
C VAL A 392 -31.65 -13.54 -1.35
N VAL A 393 -30.74 -12.59 -1.49
CA VAL A 393 -29.51 -12.49 -0.70
C VAL A 393 -29.70 -11.46 0.39
N GLN A 394 -29.62 -11.90 1.65
CA GLN A 394 -29.54 -11.02 2.81
C GLN A 394 -28.08 -10.90 3.24
N VAL A 395 -27.58 -9.67 3.30
CA VAL A 395 -26.21 -9.38 3.77
C VAL A 395 -26.27 -9.09 5.26
N VAL A 396 -25.30 -9.64 5.99
CA VAL A 396 -25.07 -9.36 7.40
C VAL A 396 -23.60 -8.98 7.60
N ALA A 397 -23.34 -8.13 8.57
CA ALA A 397 -21.98 -7.76 8.96
C ALA A 397 -21.86 -7.83 10.48
N SER A 398 -20.67 -8.15 10.99
CA SER A 398 -20.41 -8.10 12.42
C SER A 398 -20.64 -6.69 12.97
N GLY A 399 -21.25 -6.60 14.15
CA GLY A 399 -21.43 -5.36 14.89
C GLY A 399 -20.11 -4.75 15.36
N LYS A 400 -20.22 -3.62 16.04
CA LYS A 400 -19.06 -2.83 16.49
C LYS A 400 -18.15 -3.53 17.49
N GLN A 401 -18.65 -4.57 18.19
CA GLN A 401 -17.87 -5.42 19.10
C GLN A 401 -17.47 -6.77 18.51
N GLY A 402 -17.96 -7.11 17.31
CA GLY A 402 -17.67 -8.40 16.66
C GLY A 402 -18.43 -9.60 17.23
N ASP A 403 -19.48 -9.39 18.03
CA ASP A 403 -20.22 -10.41 18.79
C ASP A 403 -21.68 -10.61 18.33
N ALA A 404 -22.17 -9.77 17.43
CA ALA A 404 -23.54 -9.83 16.92
C ALA A 404 -23.60 -9.54 15.43
N TRP A 405 -24.52 -10.22 14.72
CA TRP A 405 -24.82 -9.92 13.33
C TRP A 405 -25.75 -8.71 13.21
N VAL A 406 -25.38 -7.75 12.36
CA VAL A 406 -26.19 -6.59 12.02
C VAL A 406 -26.67 -6.73 10.57
N PRO A 407 -27.97 -6.58 10.28
CA PRO A 407 -28.48 -6.57 8.92
C PRO A 407 -27.83 -5.47 8.08
N PHE A 408 -27.36 -5.83 6.89
CA PHE A 408 -26.60 -4.95 6.01
C PHE A 408 -27.25 -4.82 4.62
N GLY A 409 -28.58 -4.99 4.57
CA GLY A 409 -29.39 -4.90 3.37
C GLY A 409 -29.72 -6.25 2.73
N LYS A 410 -30.57 -6.21 1.71
CA LYS A 410 -30.99 -7.39 0.94
C LYS A 410 -31.12 -7.05 -0.54
N PHE A 411 -30.93 -8.01 -1.43
CA PHE A 411 -31.14 -7.90 -2.87
C PHE A 411 -31.58 -9.24 -3.47
N THR A 412 -32.03 -9.21 -4.71
CA THR A 412 -32.38 -10.40 -5.48
C THR A 412 -31.36 -10.60 -6.58
N VAL A 413 -30.97 -11.84 -6.82
CA VAL A 413 -30.13 -12.25 -7.96
C VAL A 413 -30.85 -13.32 -8.77
N PRO A 414 -30.70 -13.33 -10.10
CA PRO A 414 -31.20 -14.45 -10.90
C PRO A 414 -30.36 -15.70 -10.65
N THR A 415 -31.00 -16.87 -10.62
CA THR A 415 -30.34 -18.18 -10.59
C THR A 415 -30.33 -18.84 -11.98
N ALA A 416 -31.17 -18.37 -12.91
CA ALA A 416 -31.11 -18.68 -14.32
C ALA A 416 -31.84 -17.60 -15.13
N ARG A 417 -31.67 -17.63 -16.46
CA ARG A 417 -32.64 -17.03 -17.38
C ARG A 417 -33.80 -18.01 -17.55
N GLU A 418 -35.01 -17.51 -17.84
CA GLU A 418 -36.20 -18.34 -18.00
C GLU A 418 -35.94 -19.54 -18.94
N GLY A 419 -36.08 -20.77 -18.41
CA GLY A 419 -35.84 -22.01 -19.15
C GLY A 419 -34.37 -22.38 -19.45
N ALA A 420 -33.39 -21.67 -18.87
CA ALA A 420 -31.97 -21.96 -19.03
C ALA A 420 -31.36 -22.71 -17.82
N ASP A 421 -30.23 -23.38 -18.08
CA ASP A 421 -29.43 -24.01 -17.03
C ASP A 421 -28.85 -22.96 -16.06
N PHE A 422 -28.52 -23.40 -14.84
CA PHE A 422 -27.86 -22.56 -13.84
C PHE A 422 -26.49 -22.09 -14.35
N ASP A 423 -26.27 -20.78 -14.34
CA ASP A 423 -24.96 -20.18 -14.65
C ASP A 423 -24.24 -19.80 -13.35
N PRO A 424 -23.27 -20.63 -12.88
CA PRO A 424 -22.53 -20.34 -11.66
C PRO A 424 -21.68 -19.08 -11.77
N ILE A 425 -21.25 -18.67 -12.97
CA ILE A 425 -20.41 -17.48 -13.13
C ILE A 425 -21.27 -16.23 -12.97
N ALA A 426 -22.40 -16.17 -13.68
CA ALA A 426 -23.33 -15.04 -13.60
C ALA A 426 -23.93 -14.88 -12.20
N PHE A 427 -24.32 -15.99 -11.56
CA PHE A 427 -24.84 -15.97 -10.19
C PHE A 427 -23.81 -15.39 -9.21
N ASN A 428 -22.57 -15.87 -9.26
CA ASN A 428 -21.53 -15.39 -8.35
C ASN A 428 -21.16 -13.92 -8.60
N ASP A 429 -21.11 -13.47 -9.86
CA ASP A 429 -20.87 -12.07 -10.18
C ASP A 429 -21.99 -11.18 -9.62
N ALA A 430 -23.25 -11.60 -9.74
CA ALA A 430 -24.40 -10.88 -9.20
C ALA A 430 -24.38 -10.82 -7.66
N VAL A 431 -24.01 -11.91 -6.98
CA VAL A 431 -23.82 -11.93 -5.52
C VAL A 431 -22.69 -10.98 -5.12
N ALA A 432 -21.54 -11.05 -5.80
CA ALA A 432 -20.39 -10.19 -5.53
C ALA A 432 -20.73 -8.71 -5.76
N ALA A 433 -21.46 -8.39 -6.82
CA ALA A 433 -21.95 -7.04 -7.13
C ALA A 433 -22.83 -6.50 -6.01
N GLY A 434 -23.85 -7.27 -5.60
CA GLY A 434 -24.78 -6.82 -4.56
C GLY A 434 -24.13 -6.72 -3.18
N LEU A 435 -23.12 -7.54 -2.87
CA LEU A 435 -22.30 -7.35 -1.66
C LEU A 435 -21.51 -6.04 -1.74
N LEU A 436 -20.82 -5.81 -2.86
CA LEU A 436 -19.98 -4.64 -3.08
C LEU A 436 -20.74 -3.31 -2.94
N ASP A 437 -21.91 -3.23 -3.57
CA ASP A 437 -22.79 -2.03 -3.54
C ASP A 437 -23.23 -1.62 -2.12
N ARG A 438 -23.23 -2.58 -1.18
CA ARG A 438 -23.58 -2.33 0.22
C ARG A 438 -22.35 -1.94 1.05
N LEU A 439 -21.24 -2.62 0.82
CA LEU A 439 -20.05 -2.55 1.67
C LEU A 439 -19.13 -1.36 1.33
N VAL A 440 -19.12 -0.91 0.08
CA VAL A 440 -18.24 0.17 -0.38
C VAL A 440 -19.01 1.11 -1.29
N VAL A 441 -18.91 2.41 -1.00
CA VAL A 441 -19.56 3.45 -1.82
C VAL A 441 -18.49 4.42 -2.31
N ALA A 442 -18.48 4.70 -3.60
CA ALA A 442 -17.65 5.75 -4.19
C ALA A 442 -18.53 6.86 -4.75
N ARG A 443 -18.16 8.12 -4.54
CA ARG A 443 -18.91 9.29 -5.01
C ARG A 443 -17.97 10.34 -5.57
N LEU A 444 -18.34 10.90 -6.72
CA LEU A 444 -17.67 12.05 -7.29
C LEU A 444 -18.21 13.34 -6.65
N ALA A 445 -17.31 14.25 -6.30
CA ALA A 445 -17.63 15.60 -5.86
C ALA A 445 -16.76 16.60 -6.62
N ARG A 446 -17.30 17.80 -6.88
CA ARG A 446 -16.51 18.91 -7.42
C ARG A 446 -15.60 19.46 -6.33
N GLY A 447 -14.30 19.56 -6.66
CA GLY A 447 -13.28 20.18 -5.83
C GLY A 447 -13.14 21.69 -6.09
N PRO A 448 -12.23 22.37 -5.35
CA PRO A 448 -11.93 23.78 -5.58
C PRO A 448 -11.34 24.00 -6.98
N ARG A 449 -11.58 25.17 -7.59
CA ARG A 449 -10.97 25.48 -8.88
C ARG A 449 -9.47 25.73 -8.69
N GLU A 450 -8.64 25.10 -9.51
CA GLU A 450 -7.20 25.37 -9.57
C GLU A 450 -6.88 25.98 -10.92
N ASN A 451 -6.22 27.15 -10.93
CA ASN A 451 -5.86 27.88 -12.16
C ASN A 451 -7.06 28.07 -13.12
N GLY A 452 -8.25 28.31 -12.57
CA GLY A 452 -9.47 28.51 -13.34
C GLY A 452 -10.10 27.23 -13.92
N LYS A 453 -9.52 26.04 -13.70
CA LYS A 453 -10.09 24.75 -14.12
C LYS A 453 -10.82 24.07 -12.97
N PRO A 454 -11.95 23.38 -13.22
CA PRO A 454 -12.58 22.56 -12.18
C PRO A 454 -11.64 21.42 -11.77
N THR A 455 -11.59 21.11 -10.47
CA THR A 455 -10.99 19.86 -9.99
C THR A 455 -12.10 18.96 -9.48
N TYR A 456 -11.82 17.67 -9.37
CA TYR A 456 -12.75 16.71 -8.82
C TYR A 456 -12.14 15.97 -7.62
N ARG A 457 -13.00 15.37 -6.81
CA ARG A 457 -12.61 14.53 -5.69
C ARG A 457 -13.50 13.30 -5.68
N ILE A 458 -12.91 12.13 -5.50
CA ILE A 458 -13.64 10.88 -5.33
C ILE A 458 -13.59 10.55 -3.84
N ARG A 459 -14.75 10.56 -3.20
CA ARG A 459 -14.92 10.09 -1.83
C ARG A 459 -15.25 8.61 -1.87
N ILE A 460 -14.45 7.81 -1.18
CA ILE A 460 -14.60 6.36 -1.00
C ILE A 460 -14.99 6.14 0.46
N ASP A 461 -16.17 5.60 0.69
CA ASP A 461 -16.70 5.25 2.00
C ASP A 461 -16.61 3.73 2.19
N ASN A 462 -15.85 3.28 3.19
CA ASN A 462 -15.82 1.90 3.61
C ASN A 462 -16.91 1.69 4.67
N ALA A 463 -18.03 1.09 4.29
CA ALA A 463 -19.13 0.80 5.19
C ALA A 463 -18.95 -0.54 5.92
N SER A 464 -18.04 -1.39 5.47
CA SER A 464 -17.80 -2.72 6.05
C SER A 464 -17.16 -2.65 7.46
N PRO A 465 -17.21 -3.76 8.23
CA PRO A 465 -16.43 -3.91 9.46
C PRO A 465 -14.96 -4.28 9.19
N LEU A 466 -14.53 -4.33 7.93
CA LEU A 466 -13.22 -4.79 7.47
C LEU A 466 -12.40 -3.62 6.89
N ILE A 467 -11.13 -3.84 6.60
CA ILE A 467 -10.27 -2.86 5.93
C ILE A 467 -10.47 -2.97 4.41
N LEU A 468 -10.56 -1.82 3.74
CA LEU A 468 -10.54 -1.74 2.28
C LEU A 468 -9.13 -1.42 1.79
N ASN A 469 -8.44 -2.44 1.26
CA ASN A 469 -7.06 -2.36 0.76
C ASN A 469 -6.97 -1.91 -0.69
N GLY A 470 -8.00 -2.22 -1.48
CA GLY A 470 -8.05 -1.84 -2.89
C GLY A 470 -9.47 -1.78 -3.43
N LEU A 471 -9.62 -1.06 -4.52
CA LEU A 471 -10.88 -0.71 -5.15
C LEU A 471 -10.68 -0.64 -6.67
N ALA A 472 -11.64 -1.10 -7.46
CA ALA A 472 -11.73 -0.75 -8.87
C ALA A 472 -13.00 0.04 -9.12
N ILE A 473 -12.87 1.18 -9.82
CA ILE A 473 -13.97 2.08 -10.14
C ILE A 473 -14.15 2.24 -11.64
N ALA A 474 -15.39 2.42 -12.06
CA ALA A 474 -15.78 2.74 -13.43
C ALA A 474 -16.97 3.71 -13.40
N GLY A 475 -17.27 4.32 -14.55
CA GLY A 475 -18.47 5.10 -14.76
C GLY A 475 -19.74 4.26 -14.61
N ALA A 476 -20.84 4.92 -14.28
CA ALA A 476 -22.15 4.29 -14.13
C ALA A 476 -22.82 3.94 -15.48
N ALA A 477 -22.36 4.54 -16.59
CA ALA A 477 -22.88 4.26 -17.93
C ALA A 477 -22.50 2.84 -18.42
N GLU A 478 -23.36 2.22 -19.24
CA GLU A 478 -23.14 0.87 -19.79
C GLU A 478 -21.92 0.79 -20.72
N GLU A 479 -21.57 1.90 -21.38
CA GLU A 479 -20.44 2.02 -22.32
C GLU A 479 -19.18 2.62 -21.65
N ALA A 480 -19.05 2.52 -20.33
CA ALA A 480 -17.89 3.06 -19.61
C ALA A 480 -16.60 2.31 -19.96
N ASP A 481 -15.50 3.06 -20.06
CA ASP A 481 -14.15 2.53 -20.27
C ASP A 481 -13.72 1.53 -19.19
N ALA A 482 -12.63 0.81 -19.47
CA ALA A 482 -12.08 -0.21 -18.59
C ALA A 482 -11.88 0.33 -17.15
N PRO A 483 -12.31 -0.43 -16.11
CA PRO A 483 -12.20 0.00 -14.73
C PRO A 483 -10.77 0.36 -14.32
N ARG A 484 -10.65 1.38 -13.46
CA ARG A 484 -9.37 1.77 -12.86
C ARG A 484 -9.23 1.24 -11.45
N GLN A 485 -8.12 0.56 -11.23
CA GLN A 485 -7.77 -0.01 -9.94
C GLN A 485 -6.97 1.00 -9.10
N LEU A 486 -7.46 1.26 -7.90
CA LEU A 486 -6.79 1.96 -6.81
C LEU A 486 -6.41 0.90 -5.77
N ALA A 487 -5.12 0.69 -5.53
CA ALA A 487 -4.67 -0.32 -4.57
C ALA A 487 -3.70 0.28 -3.54
N GLY A 488 -3.59 -0.37 -2.38
CA GLY A 488 -2.80 0.13 -1.26
C GLY A 488 -3.48 1.26 -0.47
N LEU A 489 -4.82 1.33 -0.50
CA LEU A 489 -5.58 2.39 0.16
C LEU A 489 -5.47 2.29 1.69
N GLY A 490 -5.83 1.12 2.23
CA GLY A 490 -5.88 0.85 3.68
C GLY A 490 -6.93 1.71 4.39
N VAL A 491 -8.16 1.77 3.86
CA VAL A 491 -9.26 2.53 4.47
C VAL A 491 -9.83 1.73 5.65
N PRO A 492 -9.78 2.24 6.90
CA PRO A 492 -10.29 1.51 8.06
C PRO A 492 -11.80 1.25 7.99
N PRO A 493 -12.32 0.31 8.81
CA PRO A 493 -13.75 0.09 8.97
C PRO A 493 -14.49 1.39 9.30
N ARG A 494 -15.63 1.62 8.62
CA ARG A 494 -16.53 2.76 8.88
C ARG A 494 -15.85 4.13 8.71
N ARG A 495 -14.87 4.22 7.81
CA ARG A 495 -14.15 5.46 7.48
C ARG A 495 -14.23 5.76 5.99
N SER A 496 -13.85 6.99 5.67
CA SER A 496 -13.83 7.51 4.32
C SER A 496 -12.43 7.96 3.93
N LEU A 497 -12.08 7.78 2.67
CA LEU A 497 -10.92 8.36 2.02
C LEU A 497 -11.41 9.30 0.91
N THR A 498 -10.76 10.45 0.74
CA THR A 498 -11.02 11.32 -0.40
C THR A 498 -9.75 11.43 -1.23
N VAL A 499 -9.84 11.06 -2.50
CA VAL A 499 -8.73 11.16 -3.46
C VAL A 499 -9.04 12.25 -4.48
N PRO A 500 -8.08 13.10 -4.85
CA PRO A 500 -8.31 14.10 -5.89
C PRO A 500 -8.35 13.42 -7.27
N ALA A 501 -9.26 13.86 -8.12
CA ALA A 501 -9.44 13.37 -9.48
C ALA A 501 -9.29 14.51 -10.49
N SER A 502 -8.57 14.25 -11.58
CA SER A 502 -8.45 15.21 -12.68
C SER A 502 -9.71 15.19 -13.55
N ILE A 503 -9.93 16.26 -14.31
CA ILE A 503 -10.99 16.32 -15.32
C ILE A 503 -10.85 15.16 -16.31
N GLN A 504 -9.63 14.92 -16.82
CA GLN A 504 -9.38 13.83 -17.77
C GLN A 504 -9.73 12.47 -17.18
N ALA A 505 -9.42 12.21 -15.91
CA ALA A 505 -9.78 10.94 -15.27
C ALA A 505 -11.29 10.74 -15.19
N VAL A 506 -12.00 11.83 -14.92
CA VAL A 506 -13.46 11.84 -14.79
C VAL A 506 -14.12 11.62 -16.15
N GLU A 507 -13.59 12.26 -17.19
CA GLU A 507 -14.03 12.10 -18.58
C GLU A 507 -13.72 10.69 -19.11
N ASP A 508 -12.47 10.24 -19.02
CA ASP A 508 -12.03 8.92 -19.51
C ASP A 508 -12.84 7.80 -18.88
N LEU A 509 -13.13 7.89 -17.58
CA LEU A 509 -13.85 6.84 -16.86
C LEU A 509 -15.37 7.03 -16.84
N GLY A 510 -15.89 8.10 -17.45
CA GLY A 510 -17.32 8.40 -17.43
C GLY A 510 -17.90 8.57 -16.01
N LEU A 511 -17.15 9.19 -15.09
CA LEU A 511 -17.55 9.31 -13.68
C LEU A 511 -18.61 10.40 -13.43
N GLU A 512 -18.89 11.25 -14.41
CA GLU A 512 -19.84 12.37 -14.26
C GLU A 512 -21.28 11.87 -14.04
N ASP A 513 -21.65 10.75 -14.65
CA ASP A 513 -22.97 10.11 -14.52
C ASP A 513 -23.11 9.30 -13.23
N GLY A 514 -22.01 9.11 -12.49
CA GLY A 514 -21.95 8.34 -11.27
C GLY A 514 -20.71 7.45 -11.22
N VAL A 515 -20.30 7.10 -10.00
CA VAL A 515 -19.16 6.20 -9.77
C VAL A 515 -19.69 4.84 -9.36
N ARG A 516 -19.37 3.81 -10.14
CA ARG A 516 -19.65 2.41 -9.82
C ARG A 516 -18.39 1.74 -9.30
N VAL A 517 -18.52 1.03 -8.20
CA VAL A 517 -17.46 0.15 -7.69
C VAL A 517 -17.64 -1.23 -8.34
N VAL A 518 -16.62 -1.73 -9.02
CA VAL A 518 -16.71 -3.00 -9.77
C VAL A 518 -15.89 -4.12 -9.16
N ALA A 519 -14.89 -3.78 -8.33
CA ALA A 519 -14.14 -4.75 -7.54
C ALA A 519 -13.60 -4.11 -6.25
N ALA A 520 -13.35 -4.93 -5.23
CA ALA A 520 -12.70 -4.52 -3.99
C ALA A 520 -11.77 -5.60 -3.45
N ASP A 521 -10.90 -5.19 -2.53
CA ASP A 521 -10.07 -6.04 -1.70
C ASP A 521 -10.36 -5.69 -0.23
N LEU A 522 -11.27 -6.46 0.39
CA LEU A 522 -11.58 -6.35 1.82
C LEU A 522 -10.77 -7.37 2.63
N SER A 523 -10.32 -6.97 3.81
CA SER A 523 -9.54 -7.83 4.71
C SER A 523 -9.79 -7.56 6.20
N GLY A 524 -9.67 -8.60 7.02
CA GLY A 524 -9.64 -8.59 8.47
C GLY A 524 -8.23 -8.52 9.10
N LEU A 525 -7.20 -8.14 8.33
CA LEU A 525 -5.75 -8.16 8.64
C LEU A 525 -5.02 -9.50 8.47
#